data_AF-A0A7S3NMS2-F1
#
_entry.id   AF-A0A7S3NMS2-F1
#
_cell.length_a   1.000
_cell.length_b   1.000
_cell.length_c   1.000
_cell.angle_alpha   90.00
_cell.angle_beta   90.00
_cell.angle_gamma   90.00
#
_symmetry.space_group_name_H-M   'P 1'
#
loop_
_entity.id
_entity.type
_entity.pdbx_description
1 polymer ?
#
loop_
_entity_poly.entity_id
_entity_poly.type
_entity_poly.pdbx_seq_one_letter_code
_entity_poly.pdbx_strand_id
1 'polypeptide(L)'
;ALLIAESTKTAVFELRRPGLGLLATSRAELGESFGLIGGFAYALIHYCLLVAYSSQGGAALSQLIGLDSEEAIVAFVLIFGTAVALGSEKFVQVLNSFLVFIVGSSFFAVCLLAWPQVSLDRLLALPKDWSAAFAAIPICILALVYHNIVPLIVTQFQGDRSKISLSLTIGSALPLTMFFVWIGIVLAAVPPTVITSGQDPVNALESTLDGPTADTLAFTVAVFKLSAVATSFFGFYFGLRTFLLDVLERSSDDVDQMTDIFVSGIILIPPAFAALVLGDGVFLSALDFAGTFGIPILFGIFPAAIVLSQRQRQRQEEIAIIRKDSVLSFSQFLPG
;
A
#
# COMPACT_ATOMS: atom_id res chain seq x y z
N ALA A 1 11.07 -3.60 -3.69
CA ALA A 1 11.15 -2.33 -4.44
C ALA A 1 12.27 -2.28 -5.49
N LEU A 2 13.56 -2.44 -5.13
CA LEU A 2 14.67 -2.33 -6.10
C LEU A 2 14.57 -3.30 -7.29
N LEU A 3 14.09 -4.53 -7.08
CA LEU A 3 13.83 -5.49 -8.17
C LEU A 3 12.77 -4.99 -9.16
N ILE A 4 11.70 -4.36 -8.66
CA ILE A 4 10.67 -3.74 -9.51
C ILE A 4 11.26 -2.55 -10.28
N ALA A 5 12.16 -1.79 -9.63
CA ALA A 5 12.84 -0.69 -10.30
C ALA A 5 13.75 -1.17 -11.43
N GLU A 6 14.50 -2.27 -11.22
CA GLU A 6 15.31 -2.93 -12.24
C GLU A 6 14.43 -3.43 -13.41
N SER A 7 13.38 -4.20 -13.11
CA SER A 7 12.48 -4.73 -14.15
C SER A 7 11.79 -3.64 -14.96
N THR A 8 11.35 -2.56 -14.29
CA THR A 8 10.73 -1.41 -14.96
C THR A 8 11.74 -0.68 -15.83
N LYS A 9 12.96 -0.46 -15.34
CA LYS A 9 14.00 0.22 -16.11
C LYS A 9 14.31 -0.54 -17.39
N THR A 10 14.47 -1.86 -17.33
CA THR A 10 14.67 -2.72 -18.50
C THR A 10 13.48 -2.64 -19.46
N ALA A 11 12.25 -2.75 -18.97
CA ALA A 11 11.05 -2.69 -19.83
C ALA A 11 10.90 -1.34 -20.55
N VAL A 12 11.08 -0.22 -19.83
CA VAL A 12 10.83 1.13 -20.36
C VAL A 12 11.99 1.62 -21.21
N PHE A 13 13.23 1.52 -20.72
CA PHE A 13 14.39 2.15 -21.36
C PHE A 13 15.15 1.21 -22.30
N GLU A 14 15.21 -0.09 -22.00
CA GLU A 14 15.95 -1.05 -22.83
C GLU A 14 15.05 -1.66 -23.91
N LEU A 15 13.83 -2.05 -23.55
CA LEU A 15 12.85 -2.65 -24.48
C LEU A 15 11.94 -1.62 -25.19
N ARG A 16 12.08 -0.32 -24.87
CA ARG A 16 11.28 0.80 -25.43
C ARG A 16 9.76 0.57 -25.39
N ARG A 17 9.25 -0.02 -24.31
CA ARG A 17 7.81 -0.13 -24.06
C ARG A 17 7.39 0.90 -23.01
N PRO A 18 7.06 2.14 -23.39
CA PRO A 18 6.71 3.18 -22.43
C PRO A 18 5.40 2.85 -21.71
N GLY A 19 5.30 3.22 -20.43
CA GLY A 19 4.04 3.31 -19.70
C GLY A 19 3.47 2.03 -19.08
N LEU A 20 4.17 0.90 -19.13
CA LEU A 20 3.63 -0.36 -18.59
C LEU A 20 3.76 -0.39 -17.05
N GLY A 21 2.63 -0.30 -16.35
CA GLY A 21 2.55 -0.67 -14.93
C GLY A 21 2.96 -2.13 -14.71
N LEU A 22 3.21 -2.51 -13.45
CA LEU A 22 3.74 -3.85 -13.08
C LEU A 22 2.97 -5.00 -13.73
N LEU A 23 1.64 -4.89 -13.80
CA LEU A 23 0.77 -5.91 -14.40
C LEU A 23 0.94 -6.01 -15.92
N ALA A 24 1.10 -4.87 -16.58
CA ALA A 24 1.30 -4.81 -18.01
C ALA A 24 2.69 -5.35 -18.39
N THR A 25 3.72 -5.05 -17.57
CA THR A 25 5.05 -5.70 -17.69
C THR A 25 4.95 -7.21 -17.45
N SER A 26 4.21 -7.65 -16.43
CA SER A 26 3.99 -9.07 -16.15
C SER A 26 3.36 -9.79 -17.33
N ARG A 27 2.28 -9.25 -17.89
CA ARG A 27 1.59 -9.83 -19.06
C ARG A 27 2.53 -9.92 -20.26
N ALA A 28 3.35 -8.90 -20.47
CA ALA A 28 4.27 -8.82 -21.60
C ALA A 28 5.47 -9.78 -21.50
N GLU A 29 5.95 -10.09 -20.29
CA GLU A 29 7.15 -10.91 -20.05
C GLU A 29 6.85 -12.36 -19.67
N LEU A 30 5.70 -12.62 -19.01
CA LEU A 30 5.32 -13.95 -18.51
C LEU A 30 4.12 -14.55 -19.27
N GLY A 31 3.42 -13.75 -20.09
CA GLY A 31 2.27 -14.18 -20.86
C GLY A 31 0.92 -13.89 -20.19
N GLU A 32 -0.15 -14.23 -20.91
CA GLU A 32 -1.52 -13.80 -20.60
C GLU A 32 -2.09 -14.42 -19.31
N SER A 33 -1.81 -15.70 -19.04
CA SER A 33 -2.26 -16.37 -17.81
C SER A 33 -1.72 -15.70 -16.55
N PHE A 34 -0.44 -15.27 -16.56
CA PHE A 34 0.16 -14.54 -15.44
C PHE A 34 -0.39 -13.11 -15.34
N GLY A 35 -0.69 -12.47 -16.47
CA GLY A 35 -1.41 -11.19 -16.49
C GLY A 35 -2.75 -11.27 -15.76
N LEU A 36 -3.53 -12.32 -16.00
CA LEU A 36 -4.82 -12.55 -15.32
C LEU A 36 -4.67 -12.80 -13.82
N ILE A 37 -3.71 -13.66 -13.43
CA ILE A 37 -3.44 -13.93 -12.01
C ILE A 37 -3.01 -12.65 -11.28
N GLY A 38 -2.13 -11.86 -11.91
CA GLY A 38 -1.68 -10.57 -11.36
C GLY A 38 -2.83 -9.58 -11.24
N GLY A 39 -3.65 -9.46 -12.27
CA GLY A 39 -4.82 -8.57 -12.26
C GLY A 39 -5.82 -8.95 -11.16
N PHE A 40 -6.12 -10.25 -11.01
CA PHE A 40 -6.98 -10.74 -9.93
C PHE A 40 -6.39 -10.44 -8.55
N ALA A 41 -5.11 -10.74 -8.32
CA ALA A 41 -4.45 -10.43 -7.06
C ALA A 41 -4.44 -8.92 -6.78
N TYR A 42 -4.31 -8.10 -7.82
CA TYR A 42 -4.26 -6.64 -7.69
C TYR A 42 -5.61 -6.11 -7.26
N ALA A 43 -6.68 -6.51 -7.97
CA ALA A 43 -8.04 -6.19 -7.59
C ALA A 43 -8.31 -6.66 -6.14
N LEU A 44 -8.00 -7.91 -5.82
CA LEU A 44 -8.22 -8.49 -4.50
C LEU A 44 -7.59 -7.66 -3.37
N ILE A 45 -6.32 -7.29 -3.49
CA ILE A 45 -5.63 -6.44 -2.49
C ILE A 45 -6.34 -5.09 -2.34
N HIS A 46 -6.70 -4.45 -3.46
CA HIS A 46 -7.33 -3.13 -3.42
C HIS A 46 -8.72 -3.21 -2.80
N TYR A 47 -9.52 -4.23 -3.14
CA TYR A 47 -10.83 -4.44 -2.52
C TYR A 47 -10.70 -4.72 -1.01
N CYS A 48 -9.80 -5.60 -0.57
CA CYS A 48 -9.56 -5.86 0.85
C CYS A 48 -9.18 -4.57 1.60
N LEU A 49 -8.33 -3.74 1.00
CA LEU A 49 -7.87 -2.51 1.64
C LEU A 49 -8.94 -1.43 1.66
N LEU A 50 -9.74 -1.28 0.60
CA LEU A 50 -10.90 -0.39 0.62
C LEU A 50 -11.92 -0.81 1.68
N VAL A 51 -12.18 -2.12 1.86
CA VAL A 51 -13.03 -2.62 2.96
C VAL A 51 -12.45 -2.24 4.31
N ALA A 52 -11.16 -2.52 4.51
CA ALA A 52 -10.46 -2.22 5.76
C ALA A 52 -10.55 -0.72 6.07
N TYR A 53 -10.26 0.14 5.10
CA TYR A 53 -10.27 1.59 5.27
C TYR A 53 -11.67 2.16 5.46
N SER A 54 -12.70 1.62 4.80
CA SER A 54 -14.08 2.00 5.06
C SER A 54 -14.49 1.72 6.50
N SER A 55 -14.14 0.54 7.03
CA SER A 55 -14.40 0.17 8.42
C SER A 55 -13.61 1.04 9.41
N GLN A 56 -12.29 1.12 9.26
CA GLN A 56 -11.42 1.86 10.18
C GLN A 56 -11.64 3.37 10.13
N GLY A 57 -11.91 3.91 8.93
CA GLY A 57 -12.26 5.30 8.71
C GLY A 57 -13.60 5.65 9.34
N GLY A 58 -14.59 4.76 9.21
CA GLY A 58 -15.87 4.86 9.92
C GLY A 58 -15.69 4.86 11.44
N ALA A 59 -14.94 3.93 12.01
CA ALA A 59 -14.68 3.89 13.45
C ALA A 59 -13.98 5.17 13.96
N ALA A 60 -12.99 5.69 13.23
CA ALA A 60 -12.32 6.94 13.58
C ALA A 60 -13.26 8.15 13.47
N LEU A 61 -14.17 8.16 12.49
CA LEU A 61 -15.18 9.19 12.34
C LEU A 61 -16.22 9.12 13.47
N SER A 62 -16.71 7.92 13.82
CA SER A 62 -17.60 7.67 14.95
C SER A 62 -17.01 8.24 16.25
N GLN A 63 -15.72 8.00 16.51
CA GLN A 63 -15.02 8.53 17.68
C GLN A 63 -14.99 10.07 17.72
N LEU A 64 -14.98 10.76 16.57
CA LEU A 64 -14.90 12.21 16.48
C LEU A 64 -16.25 12.92 16.58
N ILE A 65 -17.30 12.35 16.00
CA ILE A 65 -18.61 13.00 15.86
C ILE A 65 -19.76 12.25 16.54
N GLY A 66 -19.49 11.11 17.16
CA GLY A 66 -20.47 10.35 17.95
C GLY A 66 -21.56 9.67 17.13
N LEU A 67 -21.28 9.32 15.87
CA LEU A 67 -22.19 8.53 15.03
C LEU A 67 -22.15 7.05 15.39
N ASP A 68 -23.24 6.34 15.15
CA ASP A 68 -23.24 4.87 15.20
C ASP A 68 -22.28 4.30 14.14
N SER A 69 -21.72 3.11 14.38
CA SER A 69 -20.67 2.54 13.51
C SER A 69 -21.10 2.48 12.03
N GLU A 70 -22.31 1.98 11.76
CA GLU A 70 -22.83 1.87 10.39
C GLU A 70 -22.97 3.24 9.70
N GLU A 71 -23.51 4.22 10.43
CA GLU A 71 -23.67 5.59 9.94
C GLU A 71 -22.32 6.24 9.65
N ALA A 72 -21.33 6.00 10.51
CA ALA A 72 -19.99 6.52 10.37
C ALA A 72 -19.24 5.91 9.18
N ILE A 73 -19.40 4.60 8.91
CA ILE A 73 -18.85 3.95 7.71
C ILE A 73 -19.44 4.57 6.44
N VAL A 74 -20.77 4.72 6.40
CA VAL A 74 -21.45 5.36 5.25
C VAL A 74 -20.98 6.80 5.09
N ALA A 75 -20.91 7.57 6.18
CA ALA A 75 -20.44 8.94 6.14
C ALA A 75 -18.99 9.06 5.65
N PHE A 76 -18.09 8.17 6.12
CA PHE A 76 -16.70 8.13 5.65
C PHE A 76 -16.63 7.89 4.14
N VAL A 77 -17.33 6.88 3.63
CA VAL A 77 -17.35 6.56 2.20
C VAL A 77 -17.99 7.68 1.38
N LEU A 78 -19.07 8.29 1.86
CA LEU A 78 -19.69 9.42 1.17
C LEU A 78 -18.77 10.64 1.12
N ILE A 79 -18.08 10.99 2.21
CA ILE A 79 -17.19 12.16 2.25
C ILE A 79 -15.97 11.91 1.36
N PHE A 80 -15.21 10.85 1.64
CA PHE A 80 -13.93 10.62 0.99
C PHE A 80 -14.07 9.94 -0.38
N GLY A 81 -15.05 9.04 -0.55
CA GLY A 81 -15.37 8.41 -1.83
C GLY A 81 -15.90 9.40 -2.85
N THR A 82 -16.82 10.29 -2.47
CA THR A 82 -17.29 11.34 -3.39
C THR A 82 -16.19 12.35 -3.70
N ALA A 83 -15.34 12.69 -2.73
CA ALA A 83 -14.19 13.56 -2.96
C ALA A 83 -13.24 13.01 -4.03
N VAL A 84 -12.97 11.70 -4.07
CA VAL A 84 -12.10 11.10 -5.09
C VAL A 84 -12.83 10.76 -6.40
N ALA A 85 -14.13 10.48 -6.34
CA ALA A 85 -14.91 10.14 -7.53
C ALA A 85 -15.31 11.36 -8.37
N LEU A 86 -15.65 12.47 -7.72
CA LEU A 86 -16.16 13.67 -8.39
C LEU A 86 -15.24 14.89 -8.24
N GLY A 87 -14.25 14.84 -7.35
CA GLY A 87 -13.32 15.94 -7.14
C GLY A 87 -12.32 16.08 -8.28
N SER A 88 -12.01 17.33 -8.64
CA SER A 88 -10.93 17.60 -9.59
C SER A 88 -9.58 17.08 -9.08
N GLU A 89 -8.68 16.67 -9.98
CA GLU A 89 -7.34 16.18 -9.59
C GLU A 89 -6.60 17.16 -8.67
N LYS A 90 -6.66 18.46 -8.99
CA LYS A 90 -6.05 19.52 -8.17
C LYS A 90 -6.64 19.58 -6.76
N PHE A 91 -7.97 19.48 -6.65
CA PHE A 91 -8.64 19.46 -5.35
C PHE A 91 -8.19 18.24 -4.53
N VAL A 92 -8.21 17.04 -5.12
CA VAL A 92 -7.84 15.82 -4.43
C VAL A 92 -6.36 15.82 -4.02
N GLN A 93 -5.46 16.34 -4.86
CA GLN A 93 -4.04 16.49 -4.53
C GLN A 93 -3.82 17.44 -3.34
N VAL A 94 -4.52 18.58 -3.31
CA VAL A 94 -4.44 19.54 -2.20
C VAL A 94 -5.01 18.93 -0.92
N LEU A 95 -6.16 18.26 -1.01
CA LEU A 95 -6.79 17.58 0.13
C LEU A 95 -5.87 16.48 0.68
N ASN A 96 -5.31 15.63 -0.19
CA ASN A 96 -4.38 14.59 0.20
C ASN A 96 -3.13 15.17 0.89
N SER A 97 -2.55 16.24 0.32
CA SER A 97 -1.37 16.90 0.90
C SER A 97 -1.67 17.48 2.28
N PHE A 98 -2.85 18.06 2.46
CA PHE A 98 -3.32 18.57 3.74
C PHE A 98 -3.53 17.43 4.76
N LEU A 99 -4.16 16.32 4.37
CA LEU A 99 -4.32 15.15 5.23
C LEU A 99 -2.97 14.56 5.64
N VAL A 100 -2.00 14.46 4.73
CA VAL A 100 -0.63 14.00 5.05
C VAL A 100 0.05 14.92 6.06
N PHE A 101 -0.14 16.24 5.96
CA PHE A 101 0.34 17.18 6.97
C PHE A 101 -0.33 16.93 8.34
N ILE A 102 -1.64 16.66 8.36
CA ILE A 102 -2.34 16.28 9.59
C ILE A 102 -1.77 14.98 10.14
N VAL A 103 -1.52 13.95 9.33
CA VAL A 103 -0.89 12.70 9.77
C VAL A 103 0.44 12.97 10.46
N GLY A 104 1.33 13.76 9.87
CA GLY A 104 2.64 14.05 10.48
C GLY A 104 2.54 14.83 11.80
N SER A 105 1.71 15.88 11.82
CA SER A 105 1.54 16.73 13.00
C SER A 105 0.79 16.03 14.14
N SER A 106 -0.29 15.31 13.85
CA SER A 106 -1.04 14.51 14.83
C SER A 106 -0.22 13.33 15.35
N PHE A 107 0.56 12.65 14.50
CA PHE A 107 1.48 11.60 14.94
C PHE A 107 2.48 12.11 15.99
N PHE A 108 3.09 13.28 15.71
CA PHE A 108 4.01 13.90 16.65
C PHE A 108 3.30 14.29 17.97
N ALA A 109 2.10 14.86 17.88
CA ALA A 109 1.30 15.20 19.05
C ALA A 109 0.92 13.98 19.90
N VAL A 110 0.47 12.88 19.27
CA VAL A 110 0.18 11.61 19.95
C VAL A 110 1.42 11.09 20.66
N CYS A 111 2.58 11.09 20.00
CA CYS A 111 3.83 10.65 20.61
C CYS A 111 4.19 11.50 21.84
N LEU A 112 4.04 12.82 21.78
CA LEU A 112 4.31 13.72 22.90
C LEU A 112 3.34 13.51 24.07
N LEU A 113 2.05 13.32 23.78
CA LEU A 113 1.03 13.08 24.79
C LEU A 113 1.19 11.72 25.48
N ALA A 114 1.61 10.70 24.74
CA ALA A 114 1.84 9.36 25.27
C ALA A 114 3.21 9.22 25.97
N TRP A 115 4.18 10.08 25.66
CA TRP A 115 5.54 10.02 26.20
C TRP A 115 5.63 9.91 27.74
N PRO A 116 4.84 10.67 28.54
CA PRO A 116 4.90 10.59 29.99
C PRO A 116 4.51 9.22 30.57
N GLN A 117 3.79 8.39 29.81
CA GLN A 117 3.36 7.05 30.23
C GLN A 117 4.42 5.98 29.94
N VAL A 118 5.44 6.31 29.15
CA VAL A 118 6.48 5.37 28.71
C VAL A 118 7.32 4.90 29.91
N SER A 119 7.33 3.59 30.12
CA SER A 119 8.18 2.92 31.11
C SER A 119 8.95 1.78 30.46
N LEU A 120 10.29 1.86 30.54
CA LEU A 120 11.15 0.80 30.03
C LEU A 120 10.94 -0.53 30.76
N ASP A 121 10.60 -0.47 32.05
CA ASP A 121 10.32 -1.67 32.86
C ASP A 121 9.10 -2.44 32.33
N ARG A 122 8.06 -1.73 31.88
CA ARG A 122 6.88 -2.34 31.24
C ARG A 122 7.27 -3.05 29.94
N LEU A 123 8.10 -2.41 29.12
CA LEU A 123 8.57 -2.98 27.86
C LEU A 123 9.40 -4.26 28.09
N LEU A 124 10.31 -4.24 29.07
CA LEU A 124 11.17 -5.37 29.40
C LEU A 124 10.40 -6.53 30.08
N ALA A 125 9.26 -6.23 30.70
CA ALA A 125 8.39 -7.21 31.33
C ALA A 125 7.45 -7.94 30.34
N LEU A 126 7.40 -7.53 29.07
CA LEU A 126 6.58 -8.21 28.06
C LEU A 126 7.06 -9.65 27.82
N PRO A 127 6.14 -10.61 27.67
CA PRO A 127 6.50 -11.98 27.32
C PRO A 127 7.11 -12.02 25.92
N LYS A 128 8.17 -12.83 25.78
CA LYS A 128 8.85 -13.07 24.50
C LYS A 128 8.07 -14.09 23.67
N ASP A 129 6.90 -13.68 23.19
CA ASP A 129 6.03 -14.52 22.37
C ASP A 129 6.44 -14.47 20.88
N TRP A 130 7.22 -15.46 20.46
CA TRP A 130 7.62 -15.61 19.06
C TRP A 130 6.46 -15.96 18.14
N SER A 131 5.40 -16.61 18.65
CA SER A 131 4.23 -16.95 17.84
C SER A 131 3.48 -15.68 17.44
N ALA A 132 3.28 -14.76 18.38
CA ALA A 132 2.70 -13.45 18.11
C ALA A 132 3.55 -12.63 17.12
N ALA A 133 4.88 -12.71 17.23
CA ALA A 133 5.78 -12.04 16.28
C ALA A 133 5.61 -12.57 14.84
N PHE A 134 5.49 -13.89 14.65
CA PHE A 134 5.23 -14.47 13.33
C PHE A 134 3.84 -14.11 12.79
N ALA A 135 2.81 -14.07 13.65
CA ALA A 135 1.46 -13.69 13.27
C ALA A 135 1.36 -12.23 12.78
N ALA A 136 2.26 -11.34 13.22
CA ALA A 136 2.28 -9.94 12.79
C ALA A 136 2.94 -9.72 11.41
N ILE A 137 3.74 -10.69 10.92
CA ILE A 137 4.52 -10.54 9.68
C ILE A 137 3.68 -10.12 8.46
N PRO A 138 2.50 -10.72 8.18
CA PRO A 138 1.70 -10.34 7.02
C PRO A 138 1.30 -8.86 7.04
N ILE A 139 0.88 -8.37 8.20
CA ILE A 139 0.50 -6.96 8.39
C ILE A 139 1.74 -6.06 8.28
N CYS A 140 2.90 -6.47 8.81
CA CYS A 140 4.16 -5.73 8.67
C CYS A 140 4.60 -5.62 7.20
N ILE A 141 4.45 -6.70 6.42
CA ILE A 141 4.76 -6.72 4.99
C ILE A 141 3.82 -5.74 4.26
N LEU A 142 2.52 -5.78 4.57
CA LEU A 142 1.51 -4.90 4.00
C LEU A 142 1.76 -3.42 4.33
N ALA A 143 2.14 -3.12 5.57
CA ALA A 143 2.42 -1.77 6.04
C ALA A 143 3.56 -1.07 5.27
N LEU A 144 4.44 -1.83 4.62
CA LEU A 144 5.57 -1.33 3.84
C LEU A 144 5.33 -1.43 2.32
N VAL A 145 4.08 -1.51 1.89
CA VAL A 145 3.76 -1.59 0.46
C VAL A 145 3.58 -0.23 -0.18
N TYR A 146 4.53 0.06 -1.06
CA TYR A 146 4.52 1.20 -1.98
C TYR A 146 4.94 0.78 -3.40
N HIS A 147 5.00 -0.53 -3.66
CA HIS A 147 5.55 -1.14 -4.86
C HIS A 147 4.87 -0.67 -6.16
N ASN A 148 3.60 -0.29 -6.10
CA ASN A 148 2.83 0.26 -7.22
C ASN A 148 3.36 1.61 -7.73
N ILE A 149 4.01 2.40 -6.88
CA ILE A 149 4.53 3.74 -7.22
C ILE A 149 5.96 3.66 -7.76
N VAL A 150 6.64 2.51 -7.58
CA VAL A 150 8.03 2.32 -8.03
C VAL A 150 8.20 2.57 -9.53
N PRO A 151 7.33 2.08 -10.44
CA PRO A 151 7.46 2.36 -11.86
C PRO A 151 7.39 3.86 -12.18
N LEU A 152 6.52 4.60 -11.51
CA LEU A 152 6.41 6.05 -11.66
C LEU A 152 7.69 6.77 -11.21
N ILE A 153 8.30 6.34 -10.11
CA ILE A 153 9.57 6.91 -9.64
C ILE A 153 10.68 6.67 -10.68
N VAL A 154 10.73 5.47 -11.26
CA VAL A 154 11.72 5.10 -12.28
C VAL A 154 11.59 5.99 -13.52
N THR A 155 10.37 6.24 -14.00
CA THR A 155 10.12 7.10 -15.15
C THR A 155 10.42 8.57 -14.84
N GLN A 156 10.01 9.06 -13.67
CA GLN A 156 10.29 10.44 -13.23
C GLN A 156 11.78 10.75 -13.15
N PHE A 157 12.60 9.81 -12.65
CA PHE A 157 14.05 9.97 -12.57
C PHE A 157 14.80 9.50 -13.81
N GLN A 158 14.09 9.20 -14.91
CA GLN A 158 14.69 8.78 -16.19
C GLN A 158 15.67 7.60 -16.06
N GLY A 159 15.41 6.68 -15.12
CA GLY A 159 16.26 5.51 -14.89
C GLY A 159 17.58 5.78 -14.14
N ASP A 160 17.77 6.96 -13.56
CA ASP A 160 18.92 7.31 -12.71
C ASP A 160 18.92 6.46 -11.43
N ARG A 161 19.82 5.46 -11.39
CA ARG A 161 19.89 4.47 -10.32
C ARG A 161 20.15 5.10 -8.95
N SER A 162 20.95 6.16 -8.87
CA SER A 162 21.32 6.77 -7.60
C SER A 162 20.11 7.46 -6.98
N LYS A 163 19.42 8.29 -7.77
CA LYS A 163 18.20 9.00 -7.33
C LYS A 163 17.09 8.04 -6.98
N ILE A 164 16.84 7.03 -7.82
CA ILE A 164 15.82 6.01 -7.56
C ILE A 164 16.13 5.28 -6.24
N SER A 165 17.35 4.79 -6.06
CA SER A 165 17.73 4.06 -4.84
C SER A 165 17.60 4.94 -3.59
N LEU A 166 18.01 6.20 -3.67
CA LEU A 166 17.91 7.15 -2.56
C LEU A 166 16.44 7.44 -2.21
N SER A 167 15.61 7.75 -3.20
CA SER A 167 14.17 8.01 -3.01
C SER A 167 13.45 6.81 -2.39
N LEU A 168 13.73 5.59 -2.87
CA LEU A 168 13.14 4.37 -2.32
C LEU A 168 13.63 4.08 -0.89
N THR A 169 14.91 4.31 -0.62
CA THR A 169 15.49 4.04 0.71
C THR A 169 14.97 5.01 1.76
N ILE A 170 15.04 6.32 1.49
CA ILE A 170 14.53 7.35 2.40
C ILE A 170 13.01 7.23 2.55
N GLY A 171 12.30 7.02 1.43
CA GLY A 171 10.85 6.84 1.43
C GLY A 171 10.39 5.62 2.23
N SER A 172 11.20 4.56 2.32
CA SER A 172 10.91 3.39 3.18
C SER A 172 11.31 3.61 4.64
N ALA A 173 12.43 4.29 4.87
CA ALA A 173 12.97 4.50 6.21
C ALA A 173 12.06 5.38 7.07
N LEU A 174 11.39 6.37 6.46
CA LEU A 174 10.52 7.30 7.17
C LEU A 174 9.29 6.59 7.81
N PRO A 175 8.42 5.87 7.06
CA PRO A 175 7.31 5.12 7.66
C PRO A 175 7.79 4.05 8.65
N LEU A 176 8.90 3.36 8.34
CA LEU A 176 9.46 2.34 9.22
C LEU A 176 9.86 2.93 10.59
N THR A 177 10.47 4.11 10.59
CA THR A 177 10.84 4.82 11.83
C THR A 177 9.58 5.22 12.60
N MET A 178 8.55 5.71 11.92
CA MET A 178 7.26 6.03 12.56
C MET A 178 6.64 4.79 13.21
N PHE A 179 6.64 3.63 12.55
CA PHE A 179 6.15 2.38 13.13
C PHE A 179 6.95 1.98 14.38
N PHE A 180 8.28 2.03 14.34
CA PHE A 180 9.09 1.69 15.51
C PHE A 180 8.83 2.61 16.69
N VAL A 181 8.74 3.93 16.45
CA VAL A 181 8.44 4.91 17.50
C VAL A 181 7.06 4.63 18.10
N TRP A 182 6.04 4.45 17.26
CA TRP A 182 4.67 4.20 17.70
C TRP A 182 4.53 2.92 18.51
N ILE A 183 4.99 1.79 17.95
CA ILE A 183 4.93 0.48 18.60
C ILE A 183 5.72 0.53 19.92
N GLY A 184 6.91 1.15 19.91
CA GLY A 184 7.73 1.30 21.11
C GLY A 184 7.02 2.09 22.21
N ILE A 185 6.40 3.23 21.86
CA ILE A 185 5.63 4.04 22.81
C ILE A 185 4.44 3.25 23.37
N VAL A 186 3.62 2.64 22.52
CA VAL A 186 2.43 1.91 22.96
C VAL A 186 2.80 0.73 23.87
N LEU A 187 3.79 -0.07 23.50
CA LEU A 187 4.25 -1.21 24.29
C LEU A 187 4.91 -0.81 25.62
N ALA A 188 5.57 0.34 25.66
CA ALA A 188 6.18 0.85 26.89
C ALA A 188 5.19 1.61 27.78
N ALA A 189 4.11 2.14 27.20
CA ALA A 189 3.12 2.92 27.93
C ALA A 189 2.00 2.04 28.52
N VAL A 190 1.60 0.95 27.87
CA VAL A 190 0.50 0.11 28.32
C VAL A 190 0.99 -1.03 29.23
N PRO A 191 0.27 -1.38 30.33
CA PRO A 191 0.64 -2.51 31.17
C PRO A 191 0.69 -3.85 30.41
N PRO A 192 1.70 -4.71 30.63
CA PRO A 192 1.83 -5.99 29.93
C PRO A 192 0.61 -6.90 30.03
N THR A 193 -0.08 -6.89 31.19
CA THR A 193 -1.29 -7.68 31.42
C THR A 193 -2.41 -7.33 30.45
N VAL A 194 -2.53 -6.04 30.09
CA VAL A 194 -3.54 -5.55 29.16
C VAL A 194 -3.16 -5.95 27.73
N ILE A 195 -1.89 -5.80 27.35
CA ILE A 195 -1.38 -6.25 26.05
C ILE A 195 -1.66 -7.76 25.84
N THR A 196 -1.37 -8.58 26.84
CA THR A 196 -1.59 -10.04 26.75
C THR A 196 -3.05 -10.47 26.79
N SER A 197 -3.97 -9.58 27.18
CA SER A 197 -5.40 -9.87 27.24
C SER A 197 -6.11 -9.77 25.88
N GLY A 198 -5.42 -9.28 24.84
CA GLY A 198 -5.98 -9.10 23.50
C GLY A 198 -6.85 -7.85 23.37
N GLN A 199 -6.86 -6.95 24.36
CA GLN A 199 -7.48 -5.64 24.22
C GLN A 199 -6.72 -4.77 23.21
N ASP A 200 -7.43 -3.88 22.52
CA ASP A 200 -6.81 -2.91 21.62
C ASP A 200 -5.82 -2.04 22.43
N PRO A 201 -4.52 -2.10 22.10
CA PRO A 201 -3.49 -1.42 22.86
C PRO A 201 -3.58 0.11 22.76
N VAL A 202 -4.22 0.64 21.72
CA VAL A 202 -4.45 2.08 21.57
C VAL A 202 -5.57 2.54 22.49
N ASN A 203 -6.68 1.79 22.56
CA ASN A 203 -7.75 2.08 23.51
C ASN A 203 -7.26 1.90 24.96
N ALA A 204 -6.40 0.90 25.19
CA ALA A 204 -5.74 0.71 26.48
C ALA A 204 -4.88 1.93 26.85
N LEU A 205 -4.09 2.45 25.90
CA LEU A 205 -3.30 3.67 26.10
C LEU A 205 -4.17 4.86 26.47
N GLU A 206 -5.28 5.08 25.76
CA GLU A 206 -6.26 6.13 26.09
C GLU A 206 -6.77 5.99 27.54
N SER A 207 -7.06 4.76 27.98
CA SER A 207 -7.52 4.48 29.35
C SER A 207 -6.43 4.58 30.44
N THR A 208 -5.15 4.68 30.07
CA THR A 208 -4.07 4.89 31.05
C THR A 208 -3.97 6.35 31.52
N LEU A 209 -4.61 7.27 30.81
CA LEU A 209 -4.69 8.68 31.15
C LEU A 209 -6.06 9.00 31.75
N ASP A 210 -6.09 9.95 32.67
CA ASP A 210 -7.32 10.48 33.26
C ASP A 210 -7.50 11.97 32.93
N GLY A 211 -8.76 12.40 32.84
CA GLY A 211 -9.13 13.81 32.71
C GLY A 211 -8.82 14.41 31.33
N PRO A 212 -8.57 15.73 31.23
CA PRO A 212 -8.49 16.45 29.95
C PRO A 212 -7.39 15.95 29.00
N THR A 213 -6.32 15.35 29.53
CA THR A 213 -5.24 14.80 28.72
C THR A 213 -5.66 13.51 28.00
N ALA A 214 -6.52 12.69 28.63
CA ALA A 214 -7.08 11.50 28.01
C ALA A 214 -7.97 11.86 26.82
N ASP A 215 -8.88 12.82 27.01
CA ASP A 215 -9.76 13.33 25.95
C ASP A 215 -8.96 13.91 24.78
N THR A 216 -7.90 14.66 25.09
CA THR A 216 -7.00 15.23 24.08
C THR A 216 -6.26 14.13 23.32
N LEU A 217 -5.77 13.10 24.00
CA LEU A 217 -5.10 11.97 23.35
C LEU A 217 -6.08 11.22 22.44
N ALA A 218 -7.25 10.84 22.94
CA ALA A 218 -8.27 10.12 22.19
C ALA A 218 -8.70 10.90 20.93
N PHE A 219 -8.96 12.20 21.07
CA PHE A 219 -9.24 13.07 19.93
C PHE A 219 -8.08 13.10 18.92
N THR A 220 -6.84 13.27 19.40
CA THR A 220 -5.66 13.35 18.51
C THR A 220 -5.41 12.03 17.79
N VAL A 221 -5.60 10.89 18.48
CA VAL A 221 -5.52 9.54 17.91
C VAL A 221 -6.61 9.34 16.85
N ALA A 222 -7.84 9.78 17.11
CA ALA A 222 -8.93 9.68 16.15
C ALA A 222 -8.67 10.53 14.88
N VAL A 223 -8.16 11.76 15.04
CA VAL A 223 -7.74 12.62 13.92
C VAL A 223 -6.61 11.97 13.12
N PHE A 224 -5.60 11.40 13.80
CA PHE A 224 -4.51 10.68 13.16
C PHE A 224 -5.03 9.48 12.36
N LYS A 225 -5.83 8.60 13.00
CA LYS A 225 -6.43 7.41 12.38
C LYS A 225 -7.25 7.80 11.15
N LEU A 226 -8.16 8.77 11.28
CA LEU A 226 -9.02 9.21 10.18
C LEU A 226 -8.20 9.75 9.00
N SER A 227 -7.22 10.62 9.27
CA SER A 227 -6.39 11.24 8.23
C SER A 227 -5.49 10.23 7.52
N ALA A 228 -4.89 9.31 8.28
CA ALA A 228 -4.01 8.25 7.76
C ALA A 228 -4.77 7.25 6.89
N VAL A 229 -5.97 6.87 7.31
CA VAL A 229 -6.85 5.97 6.55
C VAL A 229 -7.38 6.68 5.30
N ALA A 230 -7.80 7.95 5.41
CA ALA A 230 -8.29 8.71 4.26
C ALA A 230 -7.23 8.90 3.16
N THR A 231 -5.97 9.25 3.51
CA THR A 231 -4.90 9.39 2.50
C THR A 231 -4.57 8.04 1.83
N SER A 232 -4.62 6.95 2.60
CA SER A 232 -4.41 5.61 2.07
C SER A 232 -5.57 5.17 1.17
N PHE A 233 -6.81 5.47 1.57
CA PHE A 233 -8.01 5.24 0.77
C PHE A 233 -7.92 5.90 -0.61
N PHE A 234 -7.42 7.14 -0.70
CA PHE A 234 -7.20 7.82 -1.99
C PHE A 234 -6.23 7.04 -2.88
N GLY A 235 -5.10 6.60 -2.32
CA GLY A 235 -4.10 5.84 -3.06
C GLY A 235 -4.65 4.54 -3.65
N PHE A 236 -5.42 3.79 -2.86
CA PHE A 236 -6.04 2.54 -3.30
C PHE A 236 -7.22 2.77 -4.24
N TYR A 237 -7.99 3.84 -4.07
CA TYR A 237 -9.01 4.24 -5.02
C TYR A 237 -8.41 4.48 -6.41
N PHE A 238 -7.40 5.37 -6.51
CA PHE A 238 -6.79 5.69 -7.80
C PHE A 238 -6.04 4.51 -8.42
N GLY A 239 -5.36 3.69 -7.60
CA GLY A 239 -4.72 2.47 -8.07
C GLY A 239 -5.72 1.51 -8.73
N LEU A 240 -6.86 1.27 -8.07
CA LEU A 240 -7.90 0.40 -8.62
C LEU A 240 -8.60 1.02 -9.83
N ARG A 241 -8.81 2.35 -9.83
CA ARG A 241 -9.37 3.07 -10.97
C ARG A 241 -8.51 2.93 -12.21
N THR A 242 -7.20 3.20 -12.11
CA THR A 242 -6.28 3.03 -13.24
C THR A 242 -6.31 1.59 -13.74
N PHE A 243 -6.28 0.60 -12.84
CA PHE A 243 -6.37 -0.81 -13.22
C PHE A 243 -7.66 -1.15 -13.98
N LEU A 244 -8.82 -0.69 -13.50
CA LEU A 244 -10.10 -0.99 -14.16
C LEU A 244 -10.21 -0.32 -15.53
N LEU A 245 -9.70 0.91 -15.67
CA LEU A 245 -9.67 1.59 -16.97
C LEU A 245 -8.73 0.89 -17.97
N ASP A 246 -7.57 0.42 -17.50
CA ASP A 246 -6.65 -0.39 -18.31
C ASP A 246 -7.32 -1.69 -18.80
N VAL A 247 -8.11 -2.35 -17.94
CA VAL A 247 -8.87 -3.56 -18.29
C VAL A 247 -9.98 -3.27 -19.31
N LEU A 248 -10.57 -2.07 -19.25
CA LEU A 248 -11.57 -1.61 -20.22
C LEU A 248 -10.95 -1.07 -21.51
N GLU A 249 -9.62 -1.11 -21.65
CA GLU A 249 -8.86 -0.56 -22.78
C GLU A 249 -9.16 0.94 -23.03
N ARG A 250 -9.37 1.69 -21.95
CA ARG A 250 -9.63 3.14 -21.98
C ARG A 250 -8.45 3.91 -21.41
N SER A 251 -8.01 4.96 -22.11
CA SER A 251 -7.03 5.91 -21.58
C SER A 251 -7.70 6.76 -20.49
N SER A 252 -6.98 7.06 -19.41
CA SER A 252 -7.46 7.93 -18.32
C SER A 252 -7.95 9.30 -18.80
N ASP A 253 -7.39 9.77 -19.92
CA ASP A 253 -7.57 11.13 -20.43
C ASP A 253 -8.80 11.27 -21.36
N ASP A 254 -9.33 10.16 -21.90
CA ASP A 254 -10.49 10.13 -22.83
C ASP A 254 -11.70 9.36 -22.26
N VAL A 255 -11.82 9.25 -20.94
CA VAL A 255 -12.96 8.58 -20.29
C VAL A 255 -14.13 9.55 -20.19
N ASP A 256 -15.29 9.15 -20.71
CA ASP A 256 -16.52 9.91 -20.55
C ASP A 256 -17.01 9.86 -19.09
N GLN A 257 -17.74 10.90 -18.69
CA GLN A 257 -18.19 11.07 -17.30
C GLN A 257 -19.06 9.91 -16.80
N MET A 258 -19.86 9.27 -17.66
CA MET A 258 -20.73 8.16 -17.25
C MET A 258 -19.90 6.91 -16.95
N THR A 259 -18.92 6.59 -17.79
CA THR A 259 -17.98 5.49 -17.56
C THR A 259 -17.19 5.71 -16.27
N ASP A 260 -16.72 6.94 -16.00
CA ASP A 260 -15.97 7.22 -14.79
C ASP A 260 -16.80 7.05 -13.51
N ILE A 261 -18.05 7.54 -13.53
CA ILE A 261 -19.00 7.33 -12.41
C ILE A 261 -19.29 5.85 -12.21
N PHE A 262 -19.45 5.08 -13.29
CA PHE A 262 -19.68 3.64 -13.22
C PHE A 262 -18.48 2.90 -12.60
N VAL A 263 -17.25 3.21 -13.04
CA VAL A 263 -16.02 2.65 -12.48
C VAL A 263 -15.88 3.03 -11.01
N SER A 264 -16.14 4.29 -10.66
CA SER A 264 -16.15 4.77 -9.27
C SER A 264 -17.15 3.99 -8.41
N GLY A 265 -18.34 3.71 -8.94
CA GLY A 265 -19.36 2.89 -8.27
C GLY A 265 -18.89 1.45 -8.01
N ILE A 266 -18.25 0.81 -8.99
CA ILE A 266 -17.65 -0.53 -8.84
C ILE A 266 -16.54 -0.52 -7.77
N ILE A 267 -15.78 0.56 -7.66
CA ILE A 267 -14.69 0.68 -6.67
C ILE A 267 -15.23 0.92 -5.27
N LEU A 268 -16.27 1.75 -5.11
CA LEU A 268 -16.70 2.23 -3.80
C LEU A 268 -17.81 1.37 -3.16
N ILE A 269 -18.80 0.94 -3.96
CA ILE A 269 -20.02 0.31 -3.42
C ILE A 269 -19.73 -1.08 -2.83
N PRO A 270 -19.03 -2.01 -3.53
CA PRO A 270 -18.79 -3.34 -2.97
C PRO A 270 -17.95 -3.33 -1.68
N PRO A 271 -16.83 -2.57 -1.58
CA PRO A 271 -16.10 -2.46 -0.31
C PRO A 271 -16.91 -1.85 0.82
N ALA A 272 -17.69 -0.80 0.54
CA ALA A 272 -18.52 -0.16 1.55
C ALA A 272 -19.58 -1.13 2.09
N PHE A 273 -20.26 -1.85 1.19
CA PHE A 273 -21.23 -2.88 1.57
C PHE A 273 -20.59 -4.00 2.39
N ALA A 274 -19.43 -4.50 1.96
CA ALA A 274 -18.71 -5.53 2.72
C ALA A 274 -18.25 -5.02 4.10
N ALA A 275 -17.81 -3.76 4.21
CA ALA A 275 -17.46 -3.17 5.51
C ALA A 275 -18.67 -3.09 6.46
N LEU A 276 -19.85 -2.74 5.95
CA LEU A 276 -21.09 -2.72 6.73
C LEU A 276 -21.52 -4.11 7.21
N VAL A 277 -21.43 -5.13 6.33
CA VAL A 277 -21.86 -6.50 6.66
C VAL A 277 -20.88 -7.19 7.60
N LEU A 278 -19.58 -6.93 7.47
CA LEU A 278 -18.53 -7.61 8.23
C LEU A 278 -18.20 -6.92 9.58
N GLY A 279 -18.59 -5.64 9.74
CA GLY A 279 -18.48 -4.89 10.99
C GLY A 279 -17.05 -4.50 11.41
N ASP A 280 -16.91 -4.08 12.68
CA ASP A 280 -15.73 -3.39 13.22
C ASP A 280 -14.43 -4.23 13.29
N GLY A 281 -14.51 -5.54 13.05
CA GLY A 281 -13.36 -6.46 13.06
C GLY A 281 -12.72 -6.72 11.69
N VAL A 282 -13.29 -6.18 10.61
CA VAL A 282 -12.84 -6.50 9.25
C VAL A 282 -11.48 -5.88 8.91
N PHE A 283 -11.08 -4.80 9.59
CA PHE A 283 -9.83 -4.11 9.29
C PHE A 283 -8.61 -5.04 9.38
N LEU A 284 -8.36 -5.64 10.54
CA LEU A 284 -7.17 -6.49 10.74
C LEU A 284 -7.23 -7.77 9.91
N SER A 285 -8.41 -8.38 9.77
CA SER A 285 -8.57 -9.61 8.98
C SER A 285 -8.37 -9.37 7.48
N ALA A 286 -8.85 -8.24 6.95
CA ALA A 286 -8.62 -7.86 5.56
C ALA A 286 -7.15 -7.49 5.30
N LEU A 287 -6.49 -6.79 6.24
CA LEU A 287 -5.05 -6.52 6.18
C LEU A 287 -4.24 -7.83 6.21
N ASP A 288 -4.56 -8.73 7.12
CA ASP A 288 -3.86 -10.02 7.25
C ASP A 288 -4.02 -10.86 5.98
N PHE A 289 -5.23 -10.94 5.42
CA PHE A 289 -5.47 -11.67 4.18
C PHE A 289 -4.72 -11.05 2.98
N ALA A 290 -4.78 -9.72 2.82
CA ALA A 290 -4.06 -9.02 1.76
C ALA A 290 -2.53 -9.15 1.91
N GLY A 291 -2.03 -9.08 3.15
CA GLY A 291 -0.62 -9.24 3.52
C GLY A 291 -0.10 -10.65 3.33
N THR A 292 -0.91 -11.66 3.62
CA THR A 292 -0.53 -13.08 3.54
C THR A 292 -0.51 -13.57 2.10
N PHE A 293 -1.55 -13.26 1.32
CA PHE A 293 -1.72 -13.82 -0.02
C PHE A 293 -1.40 -12.81 -1.11
N GLY A 294 -2.01 -11.63 -1.08
CA GLY A 294 -1.93 -10.69 -2.18
C GLY A 294 -0.51 -10.16 -2.38
N ILE A 295 0.08 -9.62 -1.33
CA ILE A 295 1.33 -8.85 -1.39
C ILE A 295 2.52 -9.74 -1.80
N PRO A 296 2.73 -10.95 -1.23
CA PRO A 296 3.83 -11.83 -1.63
C PRO A 296 3.71 -12.32 -3.07
N ILE A 297 2.47 -12.61 -3.53
CA ILE A 297 2.24 -13.00 -4.92
C ILE A 297 2.62 -11.85 -5.85
N LEU A 298 2.05 -10.67 -5.65
CA LEU A 298 2.20 -9.56 -6.59
C LEU A 298 3.53 -8.83 -6.54
N PHE A 299 4.11 -8.66 -5.35
CA PHE A 299 5.31 -7.86 -5.17
C PHE A 299 6.55 -8.69 -4.79
N GLY A 300 6.36 -9.97 -4.48
CA GLY A 300 7.44 -10.93 -4.29
C GLY A 300 7.67 -11.79 -5.53
N ILE A 301 6.71 -12.67 -5.85
CA ILE A 301 6.85 -13.69 -6.90
C ILE A 301 6.92 -13.07 -8.28
N PHE A 302 6.00 -12.16 -8.61
CA PHE A 302 5.91 -11.57 -9.95
C PHE A 302 7.17 -10.81 -10.37
N PRO A 303 7.71 -9.86 -9.58
CA PRO A 303 8.95 -9.16 -9.94
C PRO A 303 10.13 -10.12 -10.09
N ALA A 304 10.26 -11.13 -9.23
CA ALA A 304 11.31 -12.13 -9.33
C ALA A 304 11.19 -12.95 -10.62
N ALA A 305 9.98 -13.39 -10.98
CA ALA A 305 9.71 -14.12 -12.22
C ALA A 305 10.00 -13.26 -13.46
N ILE A 306 9.60 -11.98 -13.47
CA ILE A 306 9.88 -11.04 -14.56
C ILE A 306 11.38 -10.89 -14.77
N VAL A 307 12.15 -10.60 -13.71
CA VAL A 307 13.61 -10.43 -13.81
C VAL A 307 14.30 -11.72 -14.28
N LEU A 308 13.84 -12.89 -13.83
CA LEU A 308 14.38 -14.17 -14.30
C LEU A 308 14.11 -14.40 -15.79
N SER A 309 12.89 -14.12 -16.26
CA SER A 309 12.52 -14.20 -17.68
C SER A 309 13.39 -13.27 -18.54
N GLN A 310 13.53 -12.00 -18.11
CA GLN A 310 14.36 -11.00 -18.78
C GLN A 310 15.82 -11.45 -18.89
N ARG A 311 16.42 -11.96 -17.80
CA ARG A 311 17.80 -12.46 -17.78
C ARG A 311 18.00 -13.69 -18.67
N GLN A 312 17.03 -14.59 -18.70
CA GLN A 312 17.08 -15.77 -19.58
C GLN A 312 17.05 -15.36 -21.05
N ARG A 313 16.19 -14.41 -21.40
CA ARG A 313 16.07 -13.89 -22.76
C ARG A 313 17.33 -13.16 -23.22
N GLN A 314 17.91 -12.28 -22.38
CA GLN A 314 19.19 -11.62 -22.67
C GLN A 314 20.31 -12.64 -22.92
N ARG A 315 20.40 -13.69 -22.09
CA ARG A 315 21.39 -14.76 -22.27
C ARG A 315 21.18 -15.52 -23.59
N GLN A 316 19.93 -15.78 -23.99
CA GLN A 316 19.64 -16.43 -25.27
C GLN A 316 20.02 -15.55 -26.47
N GLU A 317 19.77 -14.24 -26.38
CA GLU A 317 20.16 -13.27 -27.43
C GLU A 317 21.68 -13.18 -27.55
N GLU A 318 22.43 -13.12 -26.44
CA GLU A 318 23.90 -13.17 -26.44
C GLU A 318 24.43 -14.46 -27.09
N ILE A 319 23.88 -15.62 -26.72
CA ILE A 319 24.27 -16.91 -27.31
C ILE A 319 23.97 -16.95 -28.82
N ALA A 320 22.84 -16.39 -29.24
CA ALA A 320 22.46 -16.33 -30.65
C ALA A 320 23.40 -15.43 -31.46
N ILE A 321 23.83 -14.29 -30.91
CA ILE A 321 24.81 -13.40 -31.53
C ILE A 321 26.17 -14.12 -31.68
N ILE A 322 26.68 -14.72 -30.60
CA ILE A 322 27.93 -15.49 -30.63
C ILE A 322 27.86 -16.64 -31.65
N ARG A 323 26.72 -17.34 -31.74
CA ARG A 323 26.51 -18.40 -32.73
C ARG A 323 26.47 -17.85 -34.16
N LYS A 324 25.87 -16.70 -34.39
CA LYS A 324 25.81 -16.05 -35.71
C LYS A 324 27.20 -15.59 -36.16
N ASP A 325 27.97 -14.97 -35.26
CA ASP A 325 29.33 -14.49 -35.55
C ASP A 325 30.32 -15.64 -35.80
N SER A 326 30.17 -16.75 -35.07
CA SER A 326 30.96 -17.97 -35.31
C SER A 326 30.61 -18.66 -36.63
N VAL A 327 29.35 -18.66 -37.06
CA VAL A 327 28.96 -19.17 -38.39
C VAL A 327 29.50 -18.28 -39.52
N LEU A 328 29.42 -16.96 -39.35
CA LEU A 328 29.96 -15.99 -40.32
C LEU A 328 31.49 -16.11 -40.45
N SER A 329 32.22 -16.23 -39.34
CA SER A 329 33.67 -16.43 -39.38
C SER A 329 34.06 -17.76 -40.02
N PHE A 330 33.33 -18.85 -39.76
CA PHE A 330 33.59 -20.15 -40.38
C PHE A 330 33.33 -20.15 -41.89
N SER A 331 32.31 -19.41 -42.36
CA SER A 331 31.99 -19.29 -43.79
C SER A 331 33.06 -18.53 -44.60
N GLN A 332 33.86 -17.67 -43.95
CA GLN A 332 34.99 -16.98 -44.57
C GLN A 332 36.25 -17.85 -44.73
N PHE A 333 36.30 -19.01 -44.06
CA PHE A 333 37.45 -19.92 -44.10
C PHE A 333 37.22 -21.15 -45.01
N LEU A 334 36.05 -21.29 -45.62
CA LEU A 334 35.79 -22.33 -46.61
C LEU A 334 36.29 -21.87 -47.99
N PRO A 335 37.29 -22.54 -48.59
CA PRO A 335 37.68 -22.25 -49.97
C PRO A 335 36.54 -22.66 -50.91
N GLY A 336 36.16 -21.74 -51.81
CA GLY A 336 35.21 -21.99 -52.90
C GLY A 336 35.79 -22.86 -54.01
#